data_AF-J8TYZ3-F1
#
_entry.id   AF-J8TYZ3-F1
#
_cell.length_a   1.000
_cell.length_b   1.000
_cell.length_c   1.000
_cell.angle_alpha   90.00
_cell.angle_beta   90.00
_cell.angle_gamma   90.00
#
_symmetry.space_group_name_H-M   'P 1'
#
loop_
_entity.id
_entity.type
_entity.pdbx_description
1 polymer ?
#
loop_
_entity_poly.entity_id
_entity_poly.type
_entity_poly.pdbx_seq_one_letter_code
_entity_poly.pdbx_strand_id
1 'polypeptide(L)'
;METSKAKFGVDHPSTLTSMANLASTYRNQGRWEEAERLNVEMMETSKTKLGVDHPHTLTSMNNLASTYSNQGRWKEAERLRVEVIETSKNKLGVDHPDTLTSMNNLASTYSNQGRWKEAERLDVE
;
A
#
# COMPACT_ATOMS: atom_id res chain seq x y z
N MET A 1 0.41 20.54 1.50
CA MET A 1 -0.64 19.66 0.93
C MET A 1 -1.74 20.46 0.25
N GLU A 2 -2.41 21.38 0.94
CA GLU A 2 -3.51 22.14 0.32
C GLU A 2 -3.06 22.99 -0.88
N THR A 3 -1.88 23.61 -0.78
CA THR A 3 -1.28 24.38 -1.87
C THR A 3 -0.92 23.54 -3.10
N SER A 4 -0.52 22.28 -2.93
CA SER A 4 -0.22 21.38 -4.05
C SER A 4 -1.50 20.79 -4.65
N LYS A 5 -2.48 20.39 -3.83
CA LYS A 5 -3.81 19.96 -4.29
C LYS A 5 -4.49 21.04 -5.14
N ALA A 6 -4.44 22.29 -4.69
CA ALA A 6 -5.05 23.42 -5.40
C ALA A 6 -4.32 23.78 -6.71
N LYS A 7 -2.99 23.63 -6.76
CA LYS A 7 -2.18 24.08 -7.90
C LYS A 7 -1.97 23.01 -8.97
N PHE A 8 -1.89 21.73 -8.56
CA PHE A 8 -1.51 20.64 -9.45
C PHE A 8 -2.57 19.53 -9.55
N GLY A 9 -3.62 19.57 -8.74
CA GLY A 9 -4.58 18.48 -8.61
C GLY A 9 -4.14 17.42 -7.60
N VAL A 10 -5.07 16.52 -7.27
CA VAL A 10 -4.87 15.42 -6.29
C VAL A 10 -3.97 14.32 -6.86
N ASP A 11 -3.98 14.18 -8.18
CA ASP A 11 -3.29 13.16 -8.97
C ASP A 11 -1.83 13.51 -9.32
N HIS A 12 -1.40 14.75 -9.09
CA HIS A 12 -0.03 15.14 -9.35
C HIS A 12 0.95 14.40 -8.42
N PRO A 13 2.09 13.89 -8.92
CA PRO A 13 3.05 13.11 -8.13
C PRO A 13 3.49 13.80 -6.83
N SER A 14 3.71 15.12 -6.85
CA SER A 14 4.08 15.88 -5.65
C SER A 14 2.97 15.95 -4.60
N THR A 15 1.71 15.95 -5.03
CA THR A 15 0.55 15.89 -4.14
C THR A 15 0.40 14.50 -3.54
N LEU A 16 0.54 13.43 -4.34
CA LEU A 16 0.50 12.05 -3.87
C LEU A 16 1.60 11.77 -2.83
N THR A 17 2.84 12.17 -3.12
CA THR A 17 3.95 12.06 -2.16
C THR A 17 3.68 12.83 -0.87
N SER A 18 3.13 14.03 -0.97
CA SER A 18 2.77 14.82 0.22
C SER A 18 1.67 14.14 1.05
N MET A 19 0.68 13.55 0.41
CA MET A 19 -0.39 12.80 1.08
C MET A 19 0.16 11.53 1.75
N ALA A 20 1.07 10.81 1.11
CA ALA A 20 1.72 9.62 1.69
C ALA A 20 2.54 9.96 2.94
N ASN A 21 3.31 11.05 2.89
CA ASN A 21 4.06 11.53 4.05
C ASN A 21 3.13 11.95 5.21
N LEU A 22 1.99 12.58 4.91
CA LEU A 22 1.01 12.95 5.91
C LEU A 22 0.35 11.72 6.54
N ALA A 23 -0.04 10.72 5.73
CA ALA A 23 -0.59 9.46 6.24
C ALA A 23 0.40 8.72 7.14
N SER A 24 1.69 8.67 6.76
CA SER A 24 2.76 8.10 7.59
C SER A 24 2.91 8.85 8.93
N THR A 25 2.83 10.18 8.90
CA THR A 25 2.88 11.02 10.10
C THR A 25 1.71 10.72 11.04
N TYR A 26 0.48 10.61 10.50
CA TYR A 26 -0.69 10.25 11.31
C TYR A 26 -0.56 8.87 11.94
N ARG A 27 -0.10 7.88 11.19
CA ARG A 27 0.19 6.55 11.72
C ARG A 27 1.20 6.59 12.87
N ASN A 28 2.29 7.35 12.74
CA ASN A 28 3.29 7.48 13.81
C ASN A 28 2.73 8.18 15.07
N GLN A 29 1.66 8.96 14.93
CA GLN A 29 0.93 9.58 16.03
C GLN A 29 -0.21 8.70 16.59
N GLY A 30 -0.41 7.48 16.07
CA GLY A 30 -1.53 6.62 16.43
C GLY A 30 -2.88 7.08 15.87
N ARG A 31 -2.88 8.02 14.93
CA ARG A 31 -4.06 8.57 14.25
C ARG A 31 -4.44 7.70 13.05
N TRP A 32 -4.89 6.49 13.35
CA TRP A 32 -5.07 5.43 12.36
C TRP A 32 -6.19 5.72 11.35
N GLU A 33 -7.30 6.31 11.81
CA GLU A 33 -8.45 6.62 10.96
C GLU A 33 -8.12 7.70 9.93
N GLU A 34 -7.38 8.75 10.32
CA GLU A 34 -6.98 9.79 9.39
C GLU A 34 -5.94 9.29 8.38
N ALA A 35 -5.02 8.42 8.80
CA ALA A 35 -4.08 7.75 7.90
C ALA A 35 -4.81 6.86 6.88
N GLU A 36 -5.80 6.08 7.34
CA GLU A 36 -6.64 5.23 6.48
C GLU A 36 -7.39 6.06 5.45
N ARG A 37 -8.11 7.10 5.89
CA ARG A 37 -8.88 7.96 4.98
C ARG A 37 -8.01 8.56 3.88
N LEU A 38 -6.81 9.04 4.23
CA LEU A 38 -5.88 9.59 3.24
C LEU A 38 -5.37 8.54 2.26
N ASN A 39 -5.04 7.33 2.74
CA ASN A 39 -4.57 6.25 1.89
C ASN A 39 -5.66 5.72 0.96
N VAL A 40 -6.92 5.64 1.42
CA VAL A 40 -8.08 5.29 0.57
C VAL A 40 -8.31 6.35 -0.51
N GLU A 41 -8.33 7.63 -0.14
CA GLU A 41 -8.48 8.73 -1.12
C GLU A 41 -7.40 8.67 -2.20
N MET A 42 -6.14 8.45 -1.78
CA MET A 42 -5.00 8.36 -2.69
C MET A 42 -5.11 7.14 -3.63
N MET A 43 -5.45 5.97 -3.08
CA MET A 43 -5.62 4.73 -3.82
C MET A 43 -6.72 4.84 -4.88
N GLU A 44 -7.90 5.31 -4.51
CA GLU A 44 -9.02 5.45 -5.45
C GLU A 44 -8.71 6.49 -6.53
N THR A 45 -8.08 7.61 -6.15
CA THR A 45 -7.67 8.65 -7.11
C THR A 45 -6.65 8.10 -8.11
N SER A 46 -5.58 7.46 -7.62
CA SER A 46 -4.54 6.92 -8.49
C SER A 46 -5.07 5.77 -9.36
N LYS A 47 -5.91 4.89 -8.81
CA LYS A 47 -6.55 3.79 -9.55
C LYS A 47 -7.42 4.33 -10.69
N THR A 48 -8.20 5.39 -10.43
CA THR A 48 -9.06 6.03 -11.43
C THR A 48 -8.28 6.78 -12.51
N LYS A 49 -7.20 7.48 -12.14
CA LYS A 49 -6.47 8.39 -13.04
C LYS A 49 -5.31 7.74 -13.78
N LEU A 50 -4.61 6.83 -13.12
CA LEU A 50 -3.35 6.25 -13.60
C LEU A 50 -3.48 4.76 -13.93
N GLY A 51 -4.53 4.10 -13.43
CA GLY A 51 -4.74 2.66 -13.55
C GLY A 51 -4.30 1.88 -12.31
N VAL A 52 -4.76 0.64 -12.24
CA VAL A 52 -4.49 -0.28 -11.11
C VAL A 52 -3.03 -0.73 -11.05
N ASP A 53 -2.36 -0.79 -12.21
CA ASP A 53 -0.99 -1.24 -12.38
C ASP A 53 0.06 -0.12 -12.27
N HIS A 54 -0.38 1.13 -12.12
CA HIS A 54 0.55 2.25 -11.99
C HIS A 54 1.33 2.19 -10.67
N PRO A 55 2.65 2.47 -10.65
CA PRO A 55 3.48 2.39 -9.44
C PRO A 55 2.93 3.19 -8.24
N HIS A 56 2.35 4.37 -8.49
CA HIS A 56 1.69 5.16 -7.44
C HIS A 56 0.45 4.49 -6.85
N THR A 57 -0.32 3.74 -7.65
CA THR A 57 -1.47 2.96 -7.17
C THR A 57 -1.01 1.78 -6.33
N LEU A 58 0.01 1.06 -6.78
CA LEU A 58 0.57 -0.07 -6.01
C LEU A 58 1.18 0.41 -4.69
N THR A 59 1.86 1.55 -4.69
CA THR A 59 2.41 2.18 -3.48
C THR A 59 1.31 2.59 -2.50
N SER A 60 0.23 3.21 -2.97
CA SER A 60 -0.89 3.64 -2.10
C SER A 60 -1.64 2.44 -1.51
N MET A 61 -1.84 1.37 -2.29
CA MET A 61 -2.40 0.10 -1.80
C MET A 61 -1.53 -0.52 -0.70
N ASN A 62 -0.20 -0.55 -0.88
CA ASN A 62 0.73 -1.05 0.13
C ASN A 62 0.71 -0.21 1.43
N ASN A 63 0.60 1.11 1.32
CA ASN A 63 0.46 2.01 2.47
C ASN A 63 -0.86 1.79 3.21
N LEU A 64 -1.96 1.59 2.48
CA LEU A 64 -3.26 1.26 3.05
C LEU A 64 -3.22 -0.10 3.78
N ALA A 65 -2.63 -1.12 3.17
CA ALA A 65 -2.46 -2.44 3.78
C ALA A 65 -1.62 -2.39 5.08
N SER A 66 -0.58 -1.56 5.10
CA SER A 66 0.23 -1.34 6.30
C SER A 66 -0.55 -0.61 7.39
N THR A 67 -1.45 0.31 7.02
CA THR A 67 -2.35 0.98 7.95
C THR A 67 -3.33 -0.02 8.58
N TYR A 68 -3.95 -0.89 7.76
CA TYR A 68 -4.81 -1.96 8.26
C TYR A 68 -4.07 -2.94 9.18
N SER A 69 -2.84 -3.33 8.81
CA SER A 69 -1.99 -4.19 9.63
C SER A 69 -1.78 -3.60 11.03
N ASN A 70 -1.46 -2.30 11.11
CA ASN A 70 -1.23 -1.64 12.39
C ASN A 70 -2.51 -1.49 13.24
N GLN A 71 -3.68 -1.53 12.61
CA GLN A 71 -4.98 -1.59 13.28
C GLN A 71 -5.39 -3.03 13.68
N GLY A 72 -4.57 -4.05 13.37
CA GLY A 72 -4.94 -5.46 13.56
C GLY A 72 -5.92 -6.02 12.53
N ARG A 73 -6.20 -5.26 11.47
CA ARG A 73 -7.13 -5.63 10.38
C ARG A 73 -6.40 -6.45 9.30
N TRP A 74 -5.95 -7.63 9.70
CA TRP A 74 -5.04 -8.46 8.90
C TRP A 74 -5.65 -8.97 7.60
N LYS A 75 -6.96 -9.24 7.57
CA LYS A 75 -7.65 -9.74 6.37
C LYS A 75 -7.71 -8.70 5.26
N GLU A 76 -7.99 -7.44 5.59
CA GLU A 76 -8.00 -6.35 4.63
C GLU A 76 -6.59 -6.02 4.14
N ALA A 77 -5.59 -6.09 5.03
CA ALA A 77 -4.18 -5.95 4.65
C ALA A 77 -3.72 -7.05 3.68
N GLU A 78 -4.06 -8.31 3.97
CA GLU A 78 -3.78 -9.47 3.13
C GLU A 78 -4.37 -9.30 1.74
N ARG A 79 -5.66 -8.97 1.63
CA ARG A 79 -6.34 -8.80 0.35
C ARG A 79 -5.63 -7.78 -0.55
N LEU A 80 -5.27 -6.63 0.01
CA LEU A 80 -4.56 -5.59 -0.74
C LEU A 80 -3.16 -6.03 -1.16
N ARG A 81 -2.41 -6.70 -0.28
CA ARG A 81 -1.06 -7.18 -0.60
C ARG A 81 -1.08 -8.25 -1.69
N VAL A 82 -2.05 -9.15 -1.69
CA VAL A 82 -2.25 -10.14 -2.76
C VAL A 82 -2.52 -9.44 -4.10
N GLU A 83 -3.44 -8.46 -4.15
CA GLU A 83 -3.74 -7.71 -5.38
C GLU A 83 -2.49 -6.98 -5.92
N VAL A 84 -1.69 -6.38 -5.03
CA VAL A 84 -0.43 -5.74 -5.40
C VAL A 84 0.58 -6.74 -5.95
N ILE A 85 0.79 -7.89 -5.28
CA ILE A 85 1.74 -8.91 -5.72
C ILE A 85 1.35 -9.45 -7.10
N GLU A 86 0.08 -9.80 -7.32
CA GLU A 86 -0.38 -10.30 -8.61
C GLU A 86 -0.16 -9.28 -9.73
N THR A 87 -0.45 -8.01 -9.44
CA THR A 87 -0.27 -6.93 -10.41
C THR A 87 1.22 -6.69 -10.72
N SER A 88 2.07 -6.62 -9.69
CA SER A 88 3.51 -6.42 -9.83
C SER A 88 4.20 -7.61 -10.50
N LYS A 89 3.85 -8.86 -10.14
CA LYS A 89 4.35 -10.09 -10.81
C LYS A 89 4.06 -10.04 -12.32
N ASN A 90 2.83 -9.68 -12.69
CA ASN A 90 2.42 -9.63 -14.10
C ASN A 90 3.11 -8.52 -14.91
N LYS A 91 3.49 -7.40 -14.28
CA LYS A 91 4.01 -6.21 -14.96
C LYS A 91 5.52 -6.08 -14.93
N LEU A 92 6.12 -6.42 -13.79
CA LEU A 92 7.53 -6.18 -13.47
C LEU A 92 8.32 -7.49 -13.36
N GLY A 93 7.63 -8.62 -13.16
CA GLY A 93 8.24 -9.91 -12.87
C GLY A 93 8.33 -10.21 -11.37
N VAL A 94 8.61 -11.47 -11.05
CA VAL A 94 8.69 -11.96 -9.66
C VAL A 94 9.90 -11.39 -8.92
N ASP A 95 11.04 -11.27 -9.59
CA ASP A 95 12.31 -10.80 -9.00
C ASP A 95 12.41 -9.27 -8.86
N HIS A 96 11.38 -8.52 -9.29
CA HIS A 96 11.42 -7.07 -9.21
C HIS A 96 11.37 -6.59 -7.74
N PRO A 97 12.17 -5.60 -7.34
CA PRO A 97 12.22 -5.11 -5.95
C PRO A 97 10.85 -4.77 -5.34
N ASP A 98 9.95 -4.18 -6.13
CA ASP A 98 8.58 -3.84 -5.66
C ASP A 98 7.71 -5.09 -5.42
N THR A 99 7.88 -6.13 -6.25
CA THR A 99 7.20 -7.42 -6.08
C THR A 99 7.70 -8.10 -4.80
N LEU A 100 9.03 -8.19 -4.64
CA LEU A 100 9.67 -8.78 -3.47
C LEU A 100 9.31 -8.04 -2.17
N THR A 101 9.29 -6.71 -2.21
CA THR A 101 8.85 -5.89 -1.06
C THR A 101 7.40 -6.20 -0.67
N SER A 102 6.52 -6.38 -1.66
CA SER A 102 5.11 -6.70 -1.41
C SER A 102 4.94 -8.13 -0.87
N MET A 103 5.73 -9.09 -1.34
CA MET A 103 5.78 -10.47 -0.83
C MET A 103 6.27 -10.53 0.62
N ASN A 104 7.37 -9.84 0.94
CA ASN A 104 7.88 -9.72 2.31
C ASN A 104 6.85 -9.12 3.28
N ASN A 105 6.12 -8.10 2.81
CA ASN A 105 5.03 -7.53 3.57
C ASN A 105 3.90 -8.56 3.78
N LEU A 106 3.50 -9.32 2.75
CA LEU A 106 2.46 -10.34 2.91
C LEU A 106 2.90 -11.46 3.89
N ALA A 107 4.15 -11.92 3.81
CA ALA A 107 4.73 -12.87 4.74
C ALA A 107 4.70 -12.36 6.19
N SER A 108 5.01 -11.07 6.40
CA SER A 108 4.89 -10.42 7.71
C SER A 108 3.43 -10.41 8.23
N THR A 109 2.44 -10.18 7.34
CA THR A 109 1.02 -10.29 7.72
C THR A 109 0.65 -11.71 8.11
N TYR A 110 1.13 -12.73 7.38
CA TYR A 110 0.90 -14.12 7.73
C TYR A 110 1.51 -14.50 9.08
N SER A 111 2.76 -14.10 9.33
CA SER A 111 3.42 -14.27 10.63
C SER A 111 2.61 -13.64 11.77
N ASN A 112 2.11 -12.41 11.60
CA ASN A 112 1.28 -11.75 12.60
C ASN A 112 -0.09 -12.43 12.81
N GLN A 113 -0.58 -13.18 11.82
CA GLN A 113 -1.77 -14.03 11.94
C GLN A 113 -1.46 -15.43 12.52
N GLY A 114 -0.19 -15.76 12.79
CA GLY A 114 0.25 -17.10 13.20
C GLY A 114 0.30 -18.13 12.06
N ARG A 115 0.22 -17.68 10.81
CA ARG A 115 0.21 -18.48 9.57
C ARG A 115 1.62 -18.67 9.01
N TRP A 116 2.49 -19.29 9.82
CA TRP A 116 3.92 -19.40 9.52
C TRP A 116 4.24 -20.17 8.23
N LYS A 117 3.43 -21.18 7.89
CA LYS A 117 3.62 -21.98 6.67
C LYS A 117 3.39 -21.13 5.42
N GLU A 118 2.38 -20.27 5.43
CA GLU A 118 2.13 -19.37 4.30
C GLU A 118 3.17 -18.26 4.21
N ALA A 119 3.71 -17.79 5.34
CA ALA A 119 4.83 -16.85 5.34
C ALA A 119 6.09 -17.48 4.71
N GLU A 120 6.47 -18.69 5.13
CA GLU A 120 7.63 -19.41 4.60
C GLU A 120 7.50 -19.69 3.10
N ARG A 121 6.30 -20.00 2.61
CA ARG A 121 6.04 -20.23 1.18
C ARG A 121 6.28 -18.98 0.32
N LEU A 122 6.10 -17.78 0.87
CA LEU A 122 6.36 -16.54 0.15
C LEU A 122 7.85 -16.16 0.12
N ASP A 123 8.63 -16.58 1.11
CA ASP A 123 10.07 -16.28 1.18
C ASP A 123 10.89 -17.13 0.19
N VAL A 124 10.36 -18.28 -0.25
CA VAL A 124 11.04 -19.24 -1.14
C VAL A 124 10.57 -19.19 -2.59
N GLU A 125 9.64 -18.29 -2.92
CA GLU A 125 9.02 -18.13 -4.25
C GLU A 125 9.67 -17.01 -5.07
#